data_AF-A0A6A7L6V1-F1
#
_entry.id   AF-A0A6A7L6V1-F1
#
_cell.length_a   1.000
_cell.length_b   1.000
_cell.length_c   1.000
_cell.angle_alpha   90.00
_cell.angle_beta   90.00
_cell.angle_gamma   90.00
#
_symmetry.space_group_name_H-M   'P 1'
#
loop_
_entity.id
_entity.type
_entity.pdbx_description
1 polymer ?
#
loop_
_entity_poly.entity_id
_entity_poly.type
_entity_poly.pdbx_seq_one_letter_code
_entity_poly.pdbx_strand_id
1 'polypeptide(L)'
;MSISTGAPKKRMPAEGTASRRRWVRKNIRVDQRKLDAARRALGVRTETETVDAALDAVTLRRELMYGVRRIRDAGGIIDIYAGR
;
A
#
# COMPACT_ATOMS: atom_id res chain seq x y z
N MET A 1 -23.43 43.86 -34.02
CA MET A 1 -23.17 42.41 -34.15
C MET A 1 -21.73 42.17 -33.71
N SER A 2 -21.43 42.12 -32.41
CA SER A 2 -21.56 40.99 -31.47
C SER A 2 -20.61 39.81 -31.77
N ILE A 3 -19.42 39.91 -31.15
CA ILE A 3 -18.58 38.93 -30.43
C ILE A 3 -18.28 37.54 -31.00
N SER A 4 -16.99 37.14 -30.94
CA SER A 4 -16.55 36.05 -30.05
C SER A 4 -15.03 35.96 -30.01
N THR A 5 -14.43 36.62 -29.02
CA THR A 5 -13.05 36.37 -28.60
C THR A 5 -13.04 35.10 -27.75
N GLY A 6 -12.41 34.04 -28.26
CA GLY A 6 -12.27 32.78 -27.53
C GLY A 6 -11.47 32.97 -26.25
N ALA A 7 -12.04 32.56 -25.13
CA ALA A 7 -11.41 32.61 -23.81
C ALA A 7 -10.22 31.63 -23.70
N PRO A 8 -9.16 31.97 -22.93
CA PRO A 8 -8.07 31.04 -22.68
C PRO A 8 -8.55 29.89 -21.77
N LYS A 9 -8.43 28.65 -22.25
CA LYS A 9 -8.72 27.44 -21.49
C LYS A 9 -7.81 27.39 -20.25
N LYS A 10 -8.37 27.72 -19.09
CA LYS A 10 -7.75 27.61 -17.76
C LYS A 10 -7.29 26.16 -17.58
N ARG A 11 -5.99 25.90 -17.70
CA ARG A 11 -5.40 24.60 -17.38
C ARG A 11 -5.60 24.38 -15.89
N MET A 12 -6.50 23.46 -15.55
CA MET A 12 -6.65 23.00 -14.18
C MET A 12 -5.31 22.40 -13.72
N PRO A 13 -4.88 22.67 -12.48
CA PRO A 13 -3.72 21.99 -11.92
C PRO A 13 -4.02 20.49 -11.92
N ALA A 14 -3.12 19.70 -12.49
CA ALA A 14 -3.25 18.25 -12.51
C ALA A 14 -3.41 17.76 -11.06
N GLU A 15 -4.58 17.22 -10.75
CA GLU A 15 -4.84 16.50 -9.51
C GLU A 15 -3.75 15.46 -9.30
N GLY A 16 -3.12 15.54 -8.12
CA GLY A 16 -2.40 14.46 -7.48
C GLY A 16 -1.40 13.74 -8.37
N THR A 17 -0.14 14.18 -8.34
CA THR A 17 1.00 13.30 -8.61
C THR A 17 1.00 12.18 -7.57
N ALA A 18 0.18 11.16 -7.78
CA ALA A 18 0.50 9.81 -7.34
C ALA A 18 1.90 9.57 -7.90
N SER A 19 2.92 9.65 -7.04
CA SER A 19 4.30 9.45 -7.44
C SER A 19 4.32 8.17 -8.25
N ARG A 20 4.67 8.24 -9.54
CA ARG A 20 4.83 7.06 -10.38
C ARG A 20 5.67 6.07 -9.56
N ARG A 21 5.07 4.94 -9.13
CA ARG A 21 5.82 3.91 -8.40
C ARG A 21 7.04 3.58 -9.26
N ARG A 22 8.24 3.82 -8.72
CA ARG A 22 9.49 3.64 -9.46
C ARG A 22 9.82 2.17 -9.50
N TRP A 23 9.28 1.45 -10.48
CA TRP A 23 9.60 0.04 -10.68
C TRP A 23 11.06 -0.13 -11.11
N VAL A 24 11.77 -1.02 -10.41
CA VAL A 24 13.13 -1.42 -10.74
C VAL A 24 13.11 -2.92 -10.97
N ARG A 25 13.50 -3.35 -12.17
CA ARG A 25 13.60 -4.77 -12.48
C ARG A 25 14.64 -5.42 -11.57
N LYS A 26 14.26 -6.53 -10.93
CA LYS A 26 15.14 -7.39 -10.14
C LYS A 26 15.16 -8.77 -10.78
N ASN A 27 16.31 -9.44 -10.74
CA ASN A 27 16.45 -10.82 -11.17
C ASN A 27 16.66 -11.68 -9.91
N ILE A 28 15.60 -12.33 -9.44
CA ILE A 28 15.58 -13.14 -8.23
C ILE A 28 14.89 -14.47 -8.51
N ARG A 29 15.32 -15.54 -7.84
CA ARG A 29 14.63 -16.82 -7.86
C ARG A 29 13.65 -16.86 -6.68
N VAL A 30 12.38 -17.10 -6.96
CA VAL A 30 11.32 -17.23 -5.96
C VAL A 30 10.63 -18.57 -6.17
N ASP A 31 10.29 -19.24 -5.07
CA ASP A 31 9.48 -20.46 -5.11
C ASP A 31 8.06 -20.12 -5.57
N GLN A 32 7.65 -20.71 -6.70
CA GLN A 32 6.32 -20.49 -7.29
C GLN A 32 5.19 -20.77 -6.31
N ARG A 33 5.33 -21.79 -5.43
CA ARG A 33 4.28 -22.16 -4.47
C ARG A 33 4.02 -21.04 -3.47
N LYS A 34 5.09 -20.37 -3.04
CA LYS A 34 4.99 -19.21 -2.13
C LYS A 34 4.37 -18.02 -2.83
N LEU A 35 4.71 -17.82 -4.10
CA LEU A 35 4.14 -16.75 -4.91
C LEU A 35 2.64 -16.95 -5.13
N ASP A 36 2.20 -18.16 -5.49
CA ASP A 36 0.78 -18.48 -5.69
C ASP A 36 -0.02 -18.39 -4.38
N ALA A 37 0.58 -18.77 -3.25
CA ALA A 37 -0.05 -18.62 -1.94
C ALA A 37 -0.22 -17.14 -1.58
N ALA A 38 0.83 -16.33 -1.75
CA ALA A 38 0.77 -14.90 -1.51
C ALA A 38 -0.23 -14.20 -2.43
N ARG A 39 -0.23 -14.55 -3.72
CA ARG A 39 -1.16 -13.99 -4.72
C ARG A 39 -2.61 -14.23 -4.32
N ARG A 40 -2.95 -15.45 -3.89
CA ARG A 40 -4.29 -15.81 -3.40
C ARG A 40 -4.65 -15.07 -2.12
N ALA A 41 -3.73 -15.00 -1.17
CA ALA A 41 -3.95 -14.29 0.10
C ALA A 41 -4.14 -12.77 -0.09
N LEU A 42 -3.43 -12.18 -1.06
CA LEU A 42 -3.48 -10.74 -1.34
C LEU A 42 -4.56 -10.37 -2.36
N GLY A 43 -5.16 -11.34 -3.06
CA GLY A 43 -6.20 -11.09 -4.07
C GLY A 43 -5.72 -10.35 -5.33
N VAL A 44 -4.42 -10.43 -5.64
CA VAL A 44 -3.80 -9.69 -6.76
C VAL A 44 -3.69 -10.54 -8.03
N ARG A 45 -3.48 -9.87 -9.17
CA ARG A 45 -3.59 -10.52 -10.47
C ARG A 45 -2.25 -11.01 -11.00
N THR A 46 -1.17 -10.30 -10.68
CA THR A 46 0.16 -10.58 -11.25
C THR A 46 1.20 -10.93 -10.19
N GLU A 47 2.25 -11.60 -10.63
CA GLU A 47 3.42 -11.94 -9.81
C GLU A 47 4.14 -10.69 -9.28
N THR A 48 4.32 -9.67 -10.14
CA THR A 48 4.94 -8.40 -9.75
C THR A 48 4.13 -7.70 -8.67
N GLU A 49 2.81 -7.60 -8.84
CA GLU A 49 1.92 -7.04 -7.81
C GLU A 49 1.96 -7.86 -6.52
N THR A 50 2.09 -9.18 -6.63
CA THR A 50 2.20 -10.06 -5.46
C THR A 50 3.45 -9.74 -4.65
N VAL A 51 4.59 -9.59 -5.32
CA VAL A 51 5.85 -9.25 -4.63
C VAL A 51 5.77 -7.85 -4.02
N ASP A 52 5.28 -6.87 -4.77
CA ASP A 52 5.13 -5.47 -4.30
C ASP A 52 4.22 -5.40 -3.07
N ALA A 53 3.01 -5.94 -3.15
CA ALA A 53 2.04 -5.94 -2.06
C ALA A 53 2.49 -6.78 -0.85
N ALA A 54 3.21 -7.89 -1.06
CA ALA A 54 3.77 -8.66 0.03
C ALA A 54 4.84 -7.88 0.81
N LEU A 55 5.67 -7.09 0.12
CA LEU A 55 6.68 -6.24 0.76
C LEU A 55 6.02 -5.10 1.55
N ASP A 56 4.98 -4.48 0.99
CA ASP A 56 4.15 -3.50 1.70
C ASP A 56 3.53 -4.10 2.97
N ALA A 57 2.94 -5.30 2.86
CA ALA A 57 2.29 -5.98 3.98
C ALA A 57 3.27 -6.34 5.12
N VAL A 58 4.49 -6.75 4.81
CA VAL A 58 5.52 -7.02 5.84
C VAL A 58 5.93 -5.74 6.56
N THR A 59 6.04 -4.63 5.84
CA THR A 59 6.37 -3.31 6.43
C THR A 59 5.23 -2.86 7.34
N LEU A 60 3.99 -2.89 6.84
CA LEU A 60 2.80 -2.56 7.62
C LEU A 60 2.68 -3.43 8.88
N ARG A 61 2.90 -4.75 8.76
CA ARG A 61 2.86 -5.66 9.92
C ARG A 61 3.82 -5.20 11.01
N ARG A 62 5.03 -4.77 10.67
CA ARG A 62 6.01 -4.26 11.65
C ARG A 62 5.50 -3.00 12.34
N GLU A 63 4.94 -2.06 11.58
CA GLU A 63 4.38 -0.82 12.12
C GLU A 63 3.20 -1.08 13.05
N LEU A 64 2.29 -1.99 12.66
CA LEU A 64 1.17 -2.41 13.50
C LEU A 64 1.64 -3.05 14.81
N MET A 65 2.61 -3.96 14.77
CA MET A 65 3.17 -4.57 15.99
C MET A 65 3.80 -3.52 16.90
N TYR A 66 4.51 -2.55 16.32
CA TYR A 66 5.08 -1.44 17.09
C TYR A 66 3.99 -0.57 17.72
N GLY A 67 2.96 -0.20 16.94
CA GLY A 67 1.82 0.57 17.43
C GLY A 67 1.08 -0.14 18.56
N VAL A 68 0.73 -1.42 18.37
CA VAL A 68 0.06 -2.24 19.40
C VAL A 68 0.88 -2.31 20.67
N ARG A 69 2.20 -2.52 20.58
CA ARG A 69 3.09 -2.49 21.74
C ARG A 69 3.05 -1.15 22.46
N ARG A 70 3.10 -0.04 21.72
CA ARG A 70 3.06 1.32 22.31
C ARG A 70 1.73 1.60 23.01
N ILE A 71 0.61 1.15 22.45
CA ILE A 71 -0.71 1.29 23.08
C ILE A 71 -0.77 0.46 24.37
N ARG A 72 -0.30 -0.79 24.34
CA ARG A 72 -0.22 -1.64 25.55
C ARG A 72 0.66 -1.00 26.62
N ASP A 73 1.84 -0.52 26.27
CA ASP A 73 2.78 0.09 27.20
C ASP A 73 2.23 1.42 27.78
N ALA A 74 1.28 2.08 27.09
CA ALA A 74 0.52 3.23 27.58
C ALA A 74 -0.72 2.86 28.41
N GLY A 75 -0.97 1.57 28.66
CA GLY A 75 -2.13 1.07 29.39
C GLY A 75 -3.45 1.05 28.60
N GLY A 76 -3.40 1.27 27.28
CA GLY A 76 -4.59 1.39 26.43
C GLY A 76 -5.19 0.07 25.92
N ILE A 77 -4.58 -1.07 26.24
CA ILE A 77 -5.11 -2.41 25.91
C ILE A 77 -5.25 -3.20 27.21
N ILE A 78 -6.46 -3.67 27.49
CA ILE A 78 -6.78 -4.54 28.62
C ILE A 78 -6.76 -5.98 28.11
N ASP A 79 -5.94 -6.83 28.73
CA ASP A 79 -5.95 -8.27 28.47
C ASP A 79 -7.14 -8.92 29.19
N ILE A 80 -8.20 -9.21 28.44
CA ILE A 80 -9.43 -9.86 28.93
C ILE A 80 -9.23 -11.35 29.27
N TYR A 81 -8.07 -11.92 28.98
CA TYR A 81 -7.71 -13.31 29.31
C TYR A 81 -6.68 -13.41 30.44
N ALA A 82 -6.10 -12.29 30.90
CA ALA A 82 -5.08 -12.29 31.95
C ALA A 82 -5.57 -12.78 33.34
N GLY A 83 -6.89 -12.90 33.54
CA GLY A 83 -7.51 -13.28 34.82
C GLY A 83 -8.09 -14.69 34.87
N ARG A 84 -7.77 -15.59 33.93
CA ARG A 84 -8.30 -16.96 33.90
C ARG A 84 -7.20 -18.01 33.91
#